data_AF-A0A1B0GPM4-F1
#
_entry.id   AF-A0A1B0GPM4-F1
#
_cell.length_a   1.000
_cell.length_b   1.000
_cell.length_c   1.000
_cell.angle_alpha   90.00
_cell.angle_beta   90.00
_cell.angle_gamma   90.00
#
_symmetry.space_group_name_H-M   'P 1'
#
loop_
_entity.id
_entity.type
_entity.pdbx_description
1 polymer ?
#
loop_
_entity_poly.entity_id
_entity_poly.type
_entity_poly.pdbx_seq_one_letter_code
_entity_poly.pdbx_strand_id
1 'polypeptide(L)'
;MLNDKADEVVLETEITNTPALRLYENLGFVRDKRLFHYYLSGVDALRLKLLAFLHLHRVFLSLLSRHLTFFFSLHLHKLTGHYLKRKGIELI
;
A
#
# COMPACT_ATOMS: atom_id res chain seq x y z
N MET A 1 20.44 14.76 -10.83
CA MET A 1 19.67 14.68 -9.58
C MET A 1 19.25 13.25 -9.29
N LEU A 2 20.20 12.32 -9.13
CA LEU A 2 19.94 10.92 -8.73
C LEU A 2 20.68 10.54 -7.42
N ASN A 3 21.47 11.47 -6.87
CA ASN A 3 22.41 11.23 -5.77
C ASN A 3 22.00 11.91 -4.46
N ASP A 4 20.85 12.59 -4.44
CA ASP A 4 20.39 13.28 -3.24
C ASP A 4 19.52 12.32 -2.43
N LYS A 5 20.00 11.96 -1.23
CA LYS A 5 19.24 11.19 -0.25
C LYS A 5 18.18 12.10 0.35
N ALA A 6 16.97 12.08 -0.21
CA ALA A 6 15.83 12.76 0.38
C ALA A 6 15.24 11.91 1.51
N ASP A 7 14.99 12.54 2.67
CA ASP A 7 14.33 11.88 3.79
C ASP A 7 12.80 11.78 3.58
N GLU A 8 12.23 12.77 2.89
CA GLU A 8 10.81 12.83 2.57
C GLU A 8 10.52 13.45 1.19
N VAL A 9 9.38 13.05 0.61
CA VAL A 9 8.81 13.67 -0.58
C VAL A 9 7.46 14.27 -0.20
N VAL A 10 7.26 15.54 -0.52
CA VAL A 10 6.03 16.29 -0.22
C VAL A 10 5.40 16.77 -1.52
N LEU A 11 4.08 16.68 -1.61
CA LEU A 11 3.31 17.26 -2.70
C LEU A 11 1.94 17.77 -2.24
N GLU A 12 1.31 18.58 -3.07
CA GLU A 12 -0.03 19.12 -2.85
C GLU A 12 -0.95 18.74 -4.01
N THR A 13 -2.20 18.41 -3.70
CA THR A 13 -3.26 18.21 -4.70
C THR A 13 -4.58 18.78 -4.18
N GLU A 14 -5.46 19.20 -5.09
CA GLU A 14 -6.80 19.66 -4.71
C GLU A 14 -7.54 18.58 -3.92
N ILE A 15 -8.25 19.00 -2.86
CA ILE A 15 -9.05 18.08 -2.03
C ILE A 15 -10.15 17.36 -2.82
N THR A 16 -10.59 17.97 -3.93
CA THR A 16 -11.60 17.47 -4.87
C THR A 16 -11.02 16.46 -5.85
N ASN A 17 -9.70 16.40 -6.06
CA ASN A 17 -9.05 15.51 -7.00
C ASN A 17 -8.91 14.08 -6.43
N THR A 18 -10.05 13.43 -6.28
CA THR A 18 -10.18 12.08 -5.73
C THR A 18 -9.32 11.04 -6.47
N PRO A 19 -9.20 11.05 -7.81
CA PRO A 19 -8.29 10.13 -8.51
C PRO A 19 -6.83 10.29 -8.11
N ALA A 20 -6.33 11.52 -8.02
CA ALA A 20 -4.95 11.79 -7.63
C ALA A 20 -4.70 11.40 -6.16
N LEU A 21 -5.63 11.74 -5.27
CA LEU A 21 -5.55 11.35 -3.86
C LEU A 21 -5.39 9.83 -3.69
N ARG A 22 -6.26 9.05 -4.36
CA ARG A 22 -6.18 7.58 -4.33
C ARG A 22 -4.87 7.06 -4.91
N LEU A 23 -4.41 7.64 -6.02
CA LEU A 23 -3.14 7.25 -6.64
C LEU A 23 -1.96 7.46 -5.67
N TYR A 24 -1.84 8.65 -5.08
CA TYR A 24 -0.74 8.96 -4.18
C TYR A 24 -0.79 8.14 -2.88
N GLU A 25 -1.98 7.92 -2.32
CA GLU A 25 -2.16 7.04 -1.16
C GLU A 25 -1.72 5.61 -1.47
N ASN A 26 -2.04 5.09 -2.65
CA ASN A 26 -1.60 3.75 -3.09
C ASN A 26 -0.07 3.67 -3.30
N LEU A 27 0.58 4.78 -3.67
CA LEU A 27 2.04 4.89 -3.72
C LEU A 27 2.68 5.03 -2.32
N GLY A 28 1.87 5.12 -1.27
CA GLY A 28 2.32 5.16 0.13
C GLY A 28 2.42 6.57 0.72
N PHE A 29 1.94 7.61 0.01
CA PHE A 29 1.82 8.94 0.59
C PHE A 29 0.74 8.95 1.68
N VAL A 30 0.97 9.75 2.71
CA VAL A 30 0.03 9.96 3.82
C VAL A 30 -0.40 11.42 3.85
N ARG A 31 -1.67 11.68 4.16
CA ARG A 31 -2.20 13.04 4.34
C ARG A 31 -1.56 13.69 5.57
N ASP A 32 -0.86 14.80 5.35
CA ASP A 32 -0.18 15.57 6.40
C ASP A 32 -1.12 16.65 6.96
N LYS A 33 -1.63 17.53 6.09
CA LYS A 33 -2.54 18.62 6.47
C LYS A 33 -3.36 19.14 5.30
N ARG A 34 -4.44 19.85 5.64
CA ARG A 34 -5.24 20.64 4.70
C ARG A 34 -4.69 22.07 4.62
N LEU A 35 -4.63 22.60 3.40
CA LEU A 35 -4.23 23.96 3.08
C LEU A 35 -5.45 24.68 2.53
N PHE A 36 -5.99 25.63 3.30
CA PHE A 36 -7.19 26.38 2.92
C PHE A 36 -6.89 27.38 1.80
N HIS A 37 -7.75 27.43 0.78
CA HIS A 37 -7.67 28.35 -0.36
C HIS A 37 -6.27 28.37 -1.03
N TYR A 38 -5.66 27.19 -1.18
CA TYR A 38 -4.28 27.07 -1.65
C TYR A 38 -4.11 27.33 -3.14
N TYR A 39 -5.06 26.90 -3.96
CA TYR A 39 -5.05 27.16 -5.39
C TYR A 39 -5.70 28.50 -5.72
N LEU A 40 -5.30 29.12 -6.84
CA LEU A 40 -5.90 30.37 -7.33
C LEU A 40 -7.42 30.29 -7.55
N SER A 41 -7.95 29.07 -7.75
CA SER A 41 -9.38 28.79 -7.83
C SER A 41 -10.13 28.98 -6.49
N GLY A 42 -9.40 29.22 -5.39
CA GLY A 42 -9.96 29.25 -4.04
C GLY A 42 -10.21 27.86 -3.44
N VAL A 43 -9.88 26.79 -4.17
CA VAL A 43 -10.03 25.41 -3.72
C VAL A 43 -8.91 25.05 -2.75
N ASP A 44 -9.27 24.28 -1.73
CA ASP A 44 -8.33 23.77 -0.74
C ASP A 44 -7.46 22.66 -1.31
N ALA A 45 -6.24 22.57 -0.81
CA ALA A 45 -5.32 21.47 -1.11
C ALA A 45 -5.15 20.54 0.09
N LEU A 46 -4.81 19.29 -0.20
CA LEU A 46 -4.23 18.36 0.76
C LEU A 46 -2.74 18.24 0.49
N ARG A 47 -1.93 18.45 1.54
CA ARG A 47 -0.52 18.09 1.53
C ARG A 47 -0.36 16.61 1.84
N LEU A 48 0.42 15.94 1.02
CA LEU A 48 0.74 14.52 1.09
C LEU A 48 2.24 14.35 1.30
N LYS A 49 2.63 13.42 2.17
CA LYS A 49 4.04 13.11 2.48
C LYS A 49 4.36 11.64 2.30
N LEU A 50 5.51 11.35 1.71
CA LEU A 50 6.10 10.01 1.61
C LEU A 50 7.45 10.02 2.32
N LEU A 51 7.56 9.26 3.41
CA LEU A 51 8.81 9.11 4.17
C LEU A 51 9.63 7.96 3.59
N ALA A 52 10.84 8.25 3.09
CA ALA A 52 11.66 7.28 2.35
C ALA A 52 11.99 6.03 3.17
N PHE A 53 12.37 6.22 4.44
CA PHE A 53 12.69 5.12 5.35
C PHE A 53 11.48 4.22 5.67
N LEU A 54 10.31 4.82 5.90
CA LEU A 54 9.07 4.08 6.18
C LEU A 54 8.54 3.35 4.94
N HIS A 55 8.75 3.90 3.75
CA HIS A 55 8.33 3.26 2.51
C HIS A 55 9.10 1.94 2.29
N LEU A 56 10.43 1.96 2.41
CA LEU A 56 11.27 0.76 2.32
C LEU A 56 10.85 -0.33 3.32
N HIS A 57 10.58 0.05 4.57
CA HIS A 57 10.12 -0.89 5.60
C HIS A 57 8.73 -1.48 5.29
N ARG A 58 7.78 -0.66 4.81
CA ARG A 58 6.45 -1.15 4.40
C ARG A 58 6.51 -2.09 3.20
N VAL A 59 7.36 -1.79 2.21
CA VAL A 59 7.61 -2.66 1.06
C VAL A 59 8.17 -4.01 1.55
N PHE A 60 9.18 -3.98 2.43
CA PHE A 60 9.75 -5.19 3.01
C PHE A 60 8.71 -6.03 3.78
N LEU A 61 7.94 -5.42 4.67
CA LEU A 61 6.88 -6.10 5.41
C LEU A 61 5.80 -6.68 4.48
N SER A 62 5.44 -5.97 3.41
CA SER A 62 4.45 -6.45 2.44
C SER A 62 4.95 -7.67 1.66
N LEU A 63 6.23 -7.70 1.29
CA LEU A 63 6.87 -8.84 0.62
C LEU A 63 6.99 -10.04 1.57
N LEU A 64 7.37 -9.81 2.82
CA LEU A 64 7.43 -10.85 3.85
C LEU A 64 6.04 -11.45 4.12
N SER A 65 5.02 -10.61 4.25
CA SER A 65 3.63 -11.04 4.45
C SER A 65 3.11 -11.86 3.26
N ARG A 66 3.47 -11.50 2.02
CA ARG A 66 3.10 -12.26 0.81
C ARG A 66 3.73 -13.65 0.81
N HIS A 67 4.98 -13.78 1.25
CA HIS A 67 5.62 -15.08 1.43
C HIS A 67 4.92 -15.92 2.49
N LEU A 68 4.65 -15.37 3.68
CA LEU A 68 3.95 -16.11 4.74
C LEU A 68 2.54 -16.55 4.31
N THR A 69 1.76 -15.67 3.68
CA THR A 69 0.42 -16.02 3.18
C THR A 69 0.47 -17.08 2.09
N PHE A 70 1.46 -17.04 1.19
CA PHE A 70 1.66 -18.08 0.18
C PHE A 70 1.97 -19.44 0.82
N PHE A 71 2.92 -19.49 1.77
CA PHE A 71 3.27 -20.73 2.46
C PHE A 71 2.12 -21.27 3.31
N PHE A 72 1.39 -20.39 4.00
CA PHE A 72 0.21 -20.76 4.78
C PHE A 72 -0.92 -21.29 3.89
N SER A 73 -1.16 -20.66 2.74
CA SER A 73 -2.12 -21.13 1.73
C SER A 73 -1.74 -22.51 1.18
N LEU A 74 -0.46 -22.71 0.85
CA LEU A 74 0.05 -24.01 0.39
C LEU A 74 -0.06 -25.10 1.47
N HIS A 75 0.21 -24.75 2.74
CA HIS A 75 0.08 -25.68 3.86
C HIS A 75 -1.38 -26.08 4.12
N LEU A 76 -2.30 -25.10 4.10
CA LEU A 76 -3.74 -25.37 4.19
C LEU A 76 -4.23 -26.24 3.03
N HIS A 77 -3.79 -25.98 1.79
CA HIS A 77 -4.13 -26.80 0.63
C HIS A 77 -3.63 -28.26 0.76
N LYS A 78 -2.43 -28.47 1.33
CA LYS A 78 -1.93 -29.83 1.61
C LYS A 78 -2.75 -30.52 2.70
N LEU A 79 -3.12 -29.81 3.76
CA LEU A 79 -3.95 -30.35 4.85
C LEU A 79 -5.37 -30.70 4.39
N THR A 80 -6.02 -29.85 3.59
CA THR A 80 -7.34 -30.14 3.00
C THR A 80 -7.27 -31.33 2.05
N GLY A 81 -6.24 -31.41 1.19
CA GLY A 81 -6.01 -32.58 0.33
C GLY A 81 -5.82 -33.88 1.12
N HIS A 82 -5.01 -33.86 2.19
CA HIS A 82 -4.83 -35.02 3.07
C HIS A 82 -6.10 -35.42 3.84
N TYR A 83 -6.87 -34.44 4.30
CA TYR A 83 -8.14 -34.67 5.01
C TYR A 83 -9.21 -35.29 4.10
N LEU A 84 -9.37 -34.76 2.89
CA LEU A 84 -10.32 -35.29 1.89
C LEU A 84 -9.93 -36.71 1.46
N LYS A 85 -8.64 -36.98 1.25
CA LYS A 85 -8.12 -38.32 0.94
C LYS A 85 -8.38 -39.34 2.06
N ARG A 86 -8.30 -38.96 3.34
CA ARG A 86 -8.65 -39.85 4.47
C ARG A 86 -10.14 -40.15 4.57
N LYS A 87 -11.00 -39.25 4.09
CA LYS A 87 -12.47 -39.45 4.06
C LYS A 87 -12.97 -40.15 2.80
N GLY A 88 -12.08 -40.55 1.88
CA GLY A 88 -12.47 -41.21 0.63
C GLY A 88 -13.24 -40.31 -0.33
N ILE A 89 -13.13 -38.99 -0.18
CA ILE A 89 -13.77 -38.01 -1.06
C ILE A 89 -12.74 -37.68 -2.15
N GLU A 90 -12.89 -38.27 -3.34
CA GLU A 90 -12.16 -37.80 -4.51
C GLU A 90 -12.76 -36.46 -4.96
N LEU A 91 -11.89 -35.44 -5.08
CA LEU A 91 -12.25 -34.19 -5.72
C LEU A 91 -12.42 -34.48 -7.22
N ILE A 92 -13.66 -34.48 -7.69
CA ILE A 92 -14.03 -34.55 -9.11
C ILE A 92 -13.50 -33.31 -9.85
#